data_AF-A0A0Q7VY72-F1
#
_entry.id   AF-A0A0Q7VY72-F1
#
_cell.length_a   1.000
_cell.length_b   1.000
_cell.length_c   1.000
_cell.angle_alpha   90.00
_cell.angle_beta   90.00
_cell.angle_gamma   90.00
#
_symmetry.space_group_name_H-M   'P 1'
#
loop_
_entity.id
_entity.type
_entity.pdbx_description
1 polymer ?
#
loop_
_entity_poly.entity_id
_entity_poly.type
_entity_poly.pdbx_seq_one_letter_code
_entity_poly.pdbx_strand_id
1 'polypeptide(L)'
;MHEVTEAGAAVPEVWPAGPAPGVYLTTSQGAIDALIAQYEEATDGALMYAERAGNRHDGAIDLGDSGLWSSGMDRVPSGALLVVGPIELDEESWSDARERVIMACYRAANTRHRVAILFDTPAPEHLGADATLLASTEDDPDLGDEIVGMVMEDGALLAGVERRYGPLVHRRSNSSKIDCLPARVTEQLRGALAKRQTGILAFGSMADVENPGTDLAVAGLLLTDHLGPAARIMPRHRSTMSKFDLVPESIGQLPFLPSLESAYAQGYRRFIIDPRYSKPDVSSGYVHDCLLIACSFTLSVDQLAMWTVDSPRRKKSLLPSLIAAVVVAPLPVAEDKMLIDLYIGPEDTSLAGDAECYEFVRAHRIERIEEQFARLVELGVVDLEAAGEPGGSDRTLRFLARAA
;
A
#
# COMPACT_ATOMS: atom_id res chain seq x y z
N MET A 1 54.29 -29.72 -26.28
CA MET A 1 53.09 -28.97 -26.65
C MET A 1 52.55 -28.41 -25.33
N HIS A 2 52.86 -27.15 -25.05
CA HIS A 2 52.46 -26.49 -23.81
C HIS A 2 51.02 -25.98 -23.98
N GLU A 3 50.10 -26.49 -23.16
CA GLU A 3 48.82 -25.82 -22.91
C GLU A 3 49.10 -24.54 -22.12
N VAL A 4 48.81 -23.41 -22.75
CA VAL A 4 48.69 -22.12 -22.08
C VAL A 4 47.26 -22.05 -21.58
N THR A 5 47.06 -22.24 -20.27
CA THR A 5 45.88 -21.76 -19.56
C THR A 5 45.85 -20.24 -19.70
N GLU A 6 44.92 -19.72 -20.50
CA GLU A 6 44.50 -18.31 -20.44
C GLU A 6 43.93 -18.05 -19.03
N ALA A 7 44.73 -17.43 -18.18
CA ALA A 7 44.21 -16.71 -17.04
C ALA A 7 43.40 -15.54 -17.59
N GLY A 8 42.07 -15.64 -17.53
CA GLY A 8 41.19 -14.52 -17.85
C GLY A 8 41.61 -13.29 -17.04
N ALA A 9 42.04 -12.23 -17.72
CA ALA A 9 42.40 -10.99 -17.06
C ALA A 9 41.18 -10.48 -16.28
N ALA A 10 41.30 -10.38 -14.96
CA ALA A 10 40.27 -9.82 -14.10
C ALA A 10 39.98 -8.39 -14.56
N VAL A 11 38.71 -8.08 -14.82
CA VAL A 11 38.27 -6.72 -15.16
C VAL A 11 38.66 -5.79 -14.00
N PRO A 12 39.35 -4.66 -14.25
CA PRO A 12 39.72 -3.73 -13.19
C PRO A 12 38.47 -3.23 -12.47
N GLU A 13 38.39 -3.44 -11.15
CA GLU A 13 37.33 -2.90 -10.29
C GLU A 13 37.73 -1.50 -9.77
N VAL A 14 36.77 -0.59 -9.63
CA VAL A 14 37.02 0.79 -9.12
C VAL A 14 37.39 0.79 -7.64
N TRP A 15 36.79 -0.11 -6.86
CA TRP A 15 37.04 -0.23 -5.43
C TRP A 15 37.43 -1.66 -5.03
N PRO A 16 38.64 -2.15 -5.40
CA PRO A 16 39.03 -3.55 -5.20
C PRO A 16 39.16 -3.97 -3.74
N ALA A 17 39.58 -3.05 -2.86
CA ALA A 17 39.70 -3.27 -1.43
C ALA A 17 38.38 -3.04 -0.68
N GLY A 18 37.32 -2.65 -1.39
CA GLY A 18 36.01 -2.38 -0.81
C GLY A 18 35.25 -3.65 -0.41
N PRO A 19 34.10 -3.48 0.26
CA PRO A 19 33.16 -4.57 0.58
C PRO A 19 32.74 -5.36 -0.66
N ALA A 20 32.14 -6.54 -0.51
CA ALA A 20 31.75 -7.35 -1.68
C ALA A 20 30.74 -6.60 -2.58
N PRO A 21 30.78 -6.78 -3.91
CA PRO A 21 29.67 -6.40 -4.79
C PRO A 21 28.34 -6.97 -4.32
N GLY A 22 27.25 -6.26 -4.60
CA GLY A 22 25.93 -6.60 -4.10
C GLY A 22 25.08 -5.38 -3.80
N VAL A 23 23.83 -5.63 -3.45
CA VAL A 23 22.84 -4.64 -3.01
C VAL A 23 22.89 -4.52 -1.48
N TYR A 24 22.98 -3.27 -1.01
CA TYR A 24 23.00 -2.90 0.39
C TYR A 24 21.84 -1.95 0.70
N LEU A 25 21.12 -2.22 1.78
CA LEU A 25 19.88 -1.51 2.11
C LEU A 25 20.09 -0.52 3.25
N THR A 26 19.35 0.59 3.24
CA THR A 26 19.25 1.49 4.38
C THR A 26 17.97 2.30 4.35
N THR A 27 17.59 2.86 5.49
CA THR A 27 16.54 3.87 5.64
C THR A 27 17.10 5.24 6.05
N SER A 28 18.42 5.38 6.16
CA SER A 28 19.09 6.60 6.65
C SER A 28 19.79 7.32 5.50
N GLN A 29 19.38 8.57 5.25
CA GLN A 29 20.14 9.46 4.36
C GLN A 29 21.54 9.74 4.92
N GLY A 30 21.70 9.76 6.25
CA GLY A 30 23.01 9.95 6.88
C GLY A 30 23.97 8.80 6.58
N ALA A 31 23.48 7.56 6.59
CA ALA A 31 24.25 6.37 6.19
C ALA A 31 24.71 6.46 4.73
N ILE A 32 23.85 6.95 3.82
CA ILE A 32 24.21 7.20 2.42
C ILE A 32 25.29 8.27 2.31
N ASP A 33 25.12 9.41 2.97
CA ASP A 33 26.10 10.49 2.93
C ASP A 33 27.47 10.05 3.48
N ALA A 34 27.47 9.25 4.54
CA ALA A 34 28.70 8.69 5.11
C ALA A 34 29.35 7.64 4.20
N LEU A 35 28.57 6.76 3.54
CA LEU A 35 29.06 5.78 2.58
C LEU A 35 29.75 6.48 1.39
N ILE A 36 29.13 7.55 0.88
CA ILE A 36 29.68 8.33 -0.23
C ILE A 36 31.04 8.90 0.15
N ALA A 37 31.15 9.52 1.34
CA ALA A 37 32.41 10.07 1.83
C ALA A 37 33.50 8.99 1.95
N GLN A 38 33.17 7.80 2.47
CA GLN A 38 34.11 6.68 2.54
C GLN A 38 34.56 6.19 1.16
N TYR A 39 33.64 6.11 0.21
CA TYR A 39 33.95 5.71 -1.16
C TYR A 39 34.89 6.71 -1.84
N GLU A 40 34.63 8.01 -1.72
CA GLU A 40 35.49 9.06 -2.26
C GLU A 40 36.90 9.00 -1.66
N GLU A 41 37.03 8.82 -0.34
CA GLU A 41 38.34 8.64 0.31
C GLU A 41 39.07 7.38 -0.17
N ALA A 42 38.37 6.25 -0.28
CA ALA A 42 38.99 4.97 -0.59
C ALA A 42 39.35 4.79 -2.08
N THR A 43 38.83 5.65 -2.95
CA THR A 43 39.01 5.56 -4.41
C THR A 43 39.73 6.77 -5.01
N ASP A 44 40.34 7.60 -4.17
CA ASP A 44 40.99 8.87 -4.57
C ASP A 44 40.03 9.77 -5.39
N GLY A 45 38.76 9.82 -5.00
CA GLY A 45 37.72 10.64 -5.64
C GLY A 45 37.17 10.07 -6.94
N ALA A 46 37.05 8.74 -7.07
CA ALA A 46 36.40 8.14 -8.23
C ALA A 46 34.93 8.56 -8.32
N LEU A 47 34.43 8.70 -9.54
CA LEU A 47 33.02 9.05 -9.77
C LEU A 47 32.12 7.90 -9.30
N MET A 48 30.98 8.28 -8.73
CA MET A 48 29.87 7.39 -8.42
C MET A 48 28.64 7.79 -9.22
N TYR A 49 27.64 6.92 -9.28
CA TYR A 49 26.40 7.19 -10.00
C TYR A 49 25.23 7.17 -9.04
N ALA A 50 24.39 8.18 -9.09
CA ALA A 50 23.36 8.35 -8.10
C ALA A 50 22.03 8.79 -8.70
N GLU A 51 20.96 8.50 -7.97
CA GLU A 51 19.67 9.17 -8.09
C GLU A 51 19.54 10.22 -6.96
N ARG A 52 18.30 10.66 -6.67
CA ARG A 52 18.01 11.74 -5.71
C ARG A 52 18.73 11.60 -4.37
N ALA A 53 18.93 10.39 -3.86
CA ALA A 53 19.61 10.13 -2.58
C ALA A 53 21.11 10.47 -2.59
N GLY A 54 21.80 10.43 -3.73
CA GLY A 54 23.24 10.75 -3.82
C GLY A 54 23.57 11.98 -4.66
N ASN A 55 22.62 12.54 -5.42
CA ASN A 55 22.85 13.63 -6.38
C ASN A 55 23.33 14.97 -5.79
N ARG A 56 23.43 15.11 -4.47
CA ARG A 56 23.90 16.35 -3.81
C ARG A 56 25.41 16.42 -3.64
N HIS A 57 26.14 15.36 -3.99
CA HIS A 57 27.58 15.24 -3.80
C HIS A 57 28.34 15.54 -5.10
N ASP A 58 29.47 16.25 -5.00
CA ASP A 58 30.22 16.74 -6.16
C ASP A 58 30.79 15.61 -7.04
N GLY A 59 31.05 14.42 -6.47
CA GLY A 59 31.49 13.21 -7.18
C GLY A 59 30.37 12.39 -7.84
N ALA A 60 29.11 12.84 -7.76
CA ALA A 60 27.94 12.12 -8.26
C ALA A 60 27.65 12.41 -9.73
N ILE A 61 27.51 11.35 -10.53
CA ILE A 61 26.86 11.41 -11.84
C ILE A 61 25.39 11.09 -11.66
N ASP A 62 24.53 12.05 -11.98
CA ASP A 62 23.08 11.87 -11.97
C ASP A 62 22.65 10.84 -13.04
N LEU A 63 21.95 9.80 -12.60
CA LEU A 63 21.37 8.77 -13.45
C LEU A 63 20.14 9.25 -14.23
N GLY A 64 19.58 10.40 -13.86
CA GLY A 64 18.43 11.03 -14.52
C GLY A 64 17.17 10.16 -14.48
N ASP A 65 16.21 10.50 -15.35
CA ASP A 65 14.86 9.91 -15.33
C ASP A 65 14.84 8.41 -15.65
N SER A 66 15.86 7.89 -16.34
CA SER A 66 15.97 6.46 -16.67
C SER A 66 16.66 5.64 -15.57
N GLY A 67 17.25 6.28 -14.55
CA GLY A 67 17.86 5.59 -13.42
C GLY A 67 18.81 4.47 -13.84
N LEU A 68 18.64 3.31 -13.21
CA LEU A 68 19.39 2.08 -13.50
C LEU A 68 19.17 1.47 -14.89
N TRP A 69 18.14 1.91 -15.63
CA TRP A 69 17.86 1.49 -17.01
C TRP A 69 18.59 2.35 -18.05
N SER A 70 19.33 3.38 -17.62
CA SER A 70 20.09 4.22 -18.54
C SER A 70 21.06 3.38 -19.38
N SER A 71 21.08 3.60 -20.70
CA SER A 71 22.07 2.98 -21.62
C SER A 71 23.51 3.37 -21.28
N GLY A 72 23.71 4.46 -20.51
CA GLY A 72 25.01 4.84 -19.98
C GLY A 72 25.56 3.82 -18.97
N MET A 73 24.70 3.02 -18.34
CA MET A 73 25.09 2.02 -17.34
C MET A 73 26.01 0.94 -17.90
N ASP A 74 25.90 0.62 -19.19
CA ASP A 74 26.76 -0.39 -19.82
C ASP A 74 28.22 0.07 -19.96
N ARG A 75 28.47 1.36 -19.73
CA ARG A 75 29.81 1.98 -19.73
C ARG A 75 30.34 2.21 -18.33
N VAL A 76 29.56 1.92 -17.29
CA VAL A 76 29.96 2.12 -15.90
C VAL A 76 31.01 1.06 -15.54
N PRO A 77 32.18 1.47 -15.02
CA PRO A 77 33.22 0.53 -14.61
C PRO A 77 32.71 -0.48 -13.57
N SER A 78 33.17 -1.72 -13.68
CA SER A 78 32.83 -2.77 -12.71
C SER A 78 33.28 -2.37 -11.29
N GLY A 79 32.51 -2.77 -10.28
CA GLY A 79 32.81 -2.42 -8.89
C GLY A 79 32.49 -0.99 -8.47
N ALA A 80 31.97 -0.13 -9.36
CA ALA A 80 31.54 1.22 -9.00
C ALA A 80 30.41 1.22 -7.96
N LEU A 81 30.35 2.30 -7.17
CA LEU A 81 29.23 2.58 -6.26
C LEU A 81 28.05 3.19 -7.03
N LEU A 82 26.88 2.60 -6.85
CA LEU A 82 25.60 3.12 -7.30
C LEU A 82 24.74 3.48 -6.09
N VAL A 83 24.14 4.67 -6.07
CA VAL A 83 23.24 5.11 -5.00
C VAL A 83 21.84 5.32 -5.56
N VAL A 84 20.89 4.50 -5.11
CA VAL A 84 19.51 4.43 -5.61
C VAL A 84 18.56 4.93 -4.54
N GLY A 85 17.54 5.66 -4.95
CA GLY A 85 16.47 6.10 -4.06
C GLY A 85 16.40 7.62 -3.84
N PRO A 86 15.55 8.08 -2.90
CA PRO A 86 14.70 7.25 -2.03
C PRO A 86 13.72 6.40 -2.85
N ILE A 87 13.57 5.13 -2.46
CA ILE A 87 12.52 4.24 -2.93
C ILE A 87 11.43 4.23 -1.86
N GLU A 88 10.30 4.84 -2.18
CA GLU A 88 9.10 4.82 -1.35
C GLU A 88 8.49 3.41 -1.39
N LEU A 89 8.24 2.82 -0.22
CA LEU A 89 7.53 1.54 -0.06
C LEU A 89 6.14 1.79 0.51
N ASP A 90 5.18 1.84 -0.40
CA ASP A 90 3.76 1.86 -0.10
C ASP A 90 2.99 1.06 -1.16
N GLU A 91 1.68 0.92 -0.97
CA GLU A 91 0.82 0.17 -1.88
C GLU A 91 0.80 0.74 -3.30
N GLU A 92 0.81 2.07 -3.45
CA GLU A 92 0.73 2.74 -4.75
C GLU A 92 2.00 2.54 -5.59
N SER A 93 3.16 2.54 -4.93
CA SER A 93 4.50 2.52 -5.53
C SER A 93 5.17 1.15 -5.50
N TRP A 94 4.56 0.13 -4.86
CA TRP A 94 5.14 -1.20 -4.68
C TRP A 94 5.66 -1.82 -5.99
N SER A 95 4.89 -1.72 -7.08
CA SER A 95 5.29 -2.25 -8.39
C SER A 95 6.55 -1.56 -8.93
N ASP A 96 6.62 -0.24 -8.82
CA ASP A 96 7.75 0.55 -9.31
C ASP A 96 9.00 0.31 -8.45
N ALA A 97 8.81 0.20 -7.12
CA ALA A 97 9.86 -0.20 -6.19
C ALA A 97 10.40 -1.58 -6.54
N ARG A 98 9.53 -2.52 -6.88
CA ARG A 98 9.90 -3.89 -7.31
C ARG A 98 10.82 -3.87 -8.51
N GLU A 99 10.45 -3.13 -9.55
CA GLU A 99 11.25 -3.01 -10.76
C GLU A 99 12.65 -2.43 -10.48
N ARG A 100 12.73 -1.42 -9.60
CA ARG A 100 14.01 -0.78 -9.21
C ARG A 100 14.90 -1.73 -8.42
N VAL A 101 14.34 -2.50 -7.49
CA VAL A 101 15.10 -3.50 -6.72
C VAL A 101 15.60 -4.63 -7.62
N ILE A 102 14.77 -5.14 -8.52
CA ILE A 102 15.17 -6.17 -9.50
C ILE A 102 16.34 -5.65 -10.36
N MET A 103 16.23 -4.43 -10.87
CA MET A 103 17.31 -3.86 -11.69
C MET A 103 18.59 -3.62 -10.90
N ALA A 104 18.49 -3.20 -9.64
CA ALA A 104 19.65 -3.09 -8.75
C ALA A 104 20.35 -4.45 -8.56
N CYS A 105 19.58 -5.52 -8.37
CA CYS A 105 20.11 -6.88 -8.26
C CYS A 105 20.79 -7.31 -9.58
N TYR A 106 20.21 -7.01 -10.75
CA TYR A 106 20.87 -7.31 -12.02
C TYR A 106 22.19 -6.54 -12.22
N ARG A 107 22.30 -5.30 -11.72
CA ARG A 107 23.57 -4.55 -11.75
C ARG A 107 24.60 -5.15 -10.78
N ALA A 108 24.17 -5.63 -9.63
CA ALA A 108 25.03 -6.37 -8.73
C ALA A 108 25.55 -7.68 -9.38
N ALA A 109 24.65 -8.52 -9.88
CA ALA A 109 24.99 -9.82 -10.47
C ALA A 109 25.86 -9.71 -11.73
N ASN A 110 25.47 -8.86 -12.68
CA ASN A 110 26.07 -8.86 -14.02
C ASN A 110 27.31 -7.98 -14.15
N THR A 111 27.32 -6.83 -13.47
CA THR A 111 28.42 -5.85 -13.58
C THR A 111 29.22 -5.69 -12.30
N ARG A 112 28.91 -6.49 -11.26
CA ARG A 112 29.59 -6.50 -9.96
C ARG A 112 29.59 -5.12 -9.31
N HIS A 113 28.52 -4.36 -9.46
CA HIS A 113 28.38 -3.07 -8.81
C HIS A 113 28.04 -3.22 -7.32
N ARG A 114 28.37 -2.19 -6.55
CA ARG A 114 27.92 -2.03 -5.17
C ARG A 114 26.74 -1.08 -5.21
N VAL A 115 25.54 -1.55 -4.92
CA VAL A 115 24.32 -0.75 -5.05
C VAL A 115 23.78 -0.45 -3.65
N ALA A 116 23.87 0.80 -3.21
CA ALA A 116 23.24 1.26 -1.99
C ALA A 116 21.84 1.77 -2.30
N ILE A 117 20.82 1.19 -1.67
CA ILE A 117 19.42 1.61 -1.84
C ILE A 117 18.92 2.26 -0.55
N LEU A 118 18.49 3.51 -0.68
CA LEU A 118 17.75 4.21 0.37
C LEU A 118 16.25 3.92 0.21
N PHE A 119 15.64 3.30 1.21
CA PHE A 119 14.20 3.07 1.28
C PHE A 119 13.53 4.03 2.26
N ASP A 120 12.31 4.45 1.90
CA ASP A 120 11.36 5.10 2.81
C ASP A 120 10.21 4.11 3.02
N THR A 121 10.04 3.63 4.26
CA THR A 121 9.10 2.55 4.58
C THR A 121 8.48 2.75 5.96
N PRO A 122 7.19 2.42 6.16
CA PRO A 122 6.56 2.45 7.48
C PRO A 122 7.06 1.34 8.41
N ALA A 123 7.76 0.33 7.90
CA ALA A 123 8.20 -0.85 8.64
C ALA A 123 9.71 -1.13 8.44
N PRO A 124 10.62 -0.25 8.89
CA PRO A 124 12.06 -0.40 8.69
C PRO A 124 12.63 -1.70 9.27
N GLU A 125 12.01 -2.25 10.33
CA GLU A 125 12.37 -3.53 10.92
C GLU A 125 12.17 -4.74 9.98
N HIS A 126 11.45 -4.57 8.88
CA HIS A 126 11.15 -5.61 7.88
C HIS A 126 11.83 -5.37 6.54
N LEU A 127 12.68 -4.35 6.45
CA LEU A 127 13.30 -3.90 5.20
C LEU A 127 13.98 -5.03 4.41
N GLY A 128 14.74 -5.89 5.08
CA GLY A 128 15.45 -6.98 4.42
C GLY A 128 14.52 -8.04 3.81
N ALA A 129 13.43 -8.38 4.51
CA ALA A 129 12.42 -9.32 4.03
C ALA A 129 11.60 -8.71 2.88
N ASP A 130 11.20 -7.44 3.01
CA ASP A 130 10.47 -6.72 1.95
C ASP A 130 11.33 -6.55 0.68
N ALA A 131 12.61 -6.18 0.82
CA ALA A 131 13.52 -6.09 -0.32
C ALA A 131 13.73 -7.46 -1.01
N THR A 132 13.83 -8.53 -0.22
CA THR A 132 13.91 -9.90 -0.76
C THR A 132 12.62 -10.28 -1.50
N LEU A 133 11.46 -9.92 -0.96
CA LEU A 133 10.17 -10.14 -1.60
C LEU A 133 10.05 -9.37 -2.93
N LEU A 134 10.54 -8.13 -2.97
CA LEU A 134 10.59 -7.31 -4.19
C LEU A 134 11.51 -7.93 -5.25
N ALA A 135 12.66 -8.46 -4.85
CA ALA A 135 13.61 -9.10 -5.77
C ALA A 135 13.11 -10.46 -6.31
N SER A 136 12.12 -11.09 -5.67
CA SER A 136 11.61 -12.39 -6.08
C SER A 136 10.93 -12.32 -7.45
N THR A 137 11.43 -13.09 -8.42
CA THR A 137 10.85 -13.22 -9.76
C THR A 137 10.67 -14.70 -10.13
N GLU A 138 9.73 -15.00 -11.03
CA GLU A 138 9.55 -16.37 -11.54
C GLU A 138 10.71 -16.80 -12.46
N ASP A 139 11.27 -15.84 -13.21
CA ASP A 139 12.33 -16.09 -14.18
C ASP A 139 13.71 -16.27 -13.54
N ASP A 140 13.94 -15.61 -12.41
CA ASP A 140 15.19 -15.62 -11.66
C ASP A 140 14.90 -15.65 -10.14
N PRO A 141 14.70 -16.85 -9.56
CA PRO A 141 14.33 -17.00 -8.16
C PRO A 141 15.47 -16.69 -7.19
N ASP A 142 16.71 -16.80 -7.65
CA ASP A 142 17.92 -16.60 -6.84
C ASP A 142 18.40 -15.13 -6.88
N LEU A 143 17.78 -14.26 -7.69
CA LEU A 143 18.15 -12.85 -7.81
C LEU A 143 18.17 -12.11 -6.47
N GLY A 144 17.32 -12.50 -5.52
CA GLY A 144 17.32 -11.96 -4.16
C GLY A 144 18.61 -12.22 -3.38
N ASP A 145 19.44 -13.17 -3.81
CA ASP A 145 20.75 -13.44 -3.20
C ASP A 145 21.74 -12.30 -3.35
N GLU A 146 21.55 -11.44 -4.36
CA GLU A 146 22.33 -10.23 -4.57
C GLU A 146 22.06 -9.14 -3.50
N ILE A 147 21.02 -9.30 -2.67
CA ILE A 147 20.82 -8.47 -1.49
C ILE A 147 21.70 -9.01 -0.37
N VAL A 148 22.89 -8.43 -0.24
CA VAL A 148 23.97 -9.00 0.58
C VAL A 148 24.12 -8.33 1.95
N GLY A 149 23.57 -7.14 2.17
CA GLY A 149 23.84 -6.42 3.42
C GLY A 149 23.10 -5.11 3.65
N MET A 150 23.61 -4.35 4.61
CA MET A 150 23.08 -3.07 5.08
C MET A 150 24.13 -1.96 4.97
N VAL A 151 23.69 -0.72 4.73
CA VAL A 151 24.53 0.47 4.91
C VAL A 151 24.33 0.99 6.34
N MET A 152 25.42 0.98 7.10
CA MET A 152 25.43 1.42 8.49
C MET A 152 25.51 2.95 8.60
N GLU A 153 25.15 3.52 9.75
CA GLU A 153 25.15 4.98 9.98
C GLU A 153 26.52 5.64 9.79
N ASP A 154 27.62 4.89 9.96
CA ASP A 154 28.96 5.39 9.70
C ASP A 154 29.38 5.31 8.23
N GLY A 155 28.53 4.73 7.36
CA GLY A 155 28.79 4.52 5.94
C GLY A 155 29.34 3.14 5.59
N ALA A 156 29.63 2.28 6.57
CA ALA A 156 30.15 0.94 6.31
C ALA A 156 29.10 0.05 5.64
N LEU A 157 29.52 -0.74 4.65
CA LEU A 157 28.71 -1.79 4.05
C LEU A 157 28.91 -3.09 4.84
N LEU A 158 27.91 -3.49 5.63
CA LEU A 158 27.97 -4.68 6.46
C LEU A 158 27.21 -5.83 5.80
N ALA A 159 27.87 -6.98 5.63
CA ALA A 159 27.23 -8.18 5.11
C ALA A 159 26.23 -8.78 6.11
N GLY A 160 25.15 -9.36 5.57
CA GLY A 160 24.06 -9.95 6.32
C GLY A 160 22.79 -9.10 6.26
N VAL A 161 21.68 -9.74 5.93
CA VAL A 161 20.35 -9.13 5.89
C VAL A 161 19.34 -10.13 6.43
N GLU A 162 18.42 -9.67 7.29
CA GLU A 162 17.31 -10.51 7.75
C GLU A 162 16.27 -10.62 6.64
N ARG A 163 16.15 -11.81 6.05
CA ARG A 163 15.24 -12.06 4.93
C ARG A 163 13.90 -12.63 5.33
N ARG A 164 13.74 -13.00 6.61
CA ARG A 164 12.50 -13.58 7.11
C ARG A 164 11.78 -12.57 7.97
N TYR A 165 10.46 -12.56 7.82
CA TYR A 165 9.62 -11.81 8.73
C TYR A 165 9.66 -12.40 10.13
N GLY A 166 9.59 -11.51 11.11
CA GLY A 166 9.45 -11.87 12.52
C GLY A 166 8.08 -12.47 12.84
N PRO A 167 7.83 -12.80 14.11
CA PRO A 167 6.54 -13.31 14.55
C PRO A 167 5.43 -12.28 14.34
N LEU A 168 4.24 -12.77 13.95
CA LEU A 168 3.05 -11.94 13.78
C LEU A 168 2.66 -11.21 15.06
N VAL A 169 2.31 -9.93 14.92
CA VAL A 169 1.76 -9.12 16.01
C VAL A 169 0.24 -9.31 16.03
N HIS A 170 -0.24 -10.13 16.96
CA HIS A 170 -1.68 -10.32 17.17
C HIS A 170 -2.19 -9.34 18.23
N ARG A 171 -2.84 -8.25 17.82
CA ARG A 171 -3.57 -7.38 18.74
C ARG A 171 -5.06 -7.55 18.57
N ARG A 172 -5.72 -8.01 19.64
CA ARG A 172 -7.18 -8.05 19.71
C ARG A 172 -7.70 -6.70 20.16
N SER A 173 -8.82 -6.29 19.57
CA SER A 173 -9.56 -5.15 20.10
C SER A 173 -10.09 -5.50 21.49
N ASN A 174 -9.89 -4.60 22.44
CA ASN A 174 -10.46 -4.72 23.79
C ASN A 174 -11.94 -4.30 23.85
N SER A 175 -12.47 -3.71 22.77
CA SER A 175 -13.89 -3.36 22.68
C SER A 175 -14.71 -4.53 22.17
N SER A 176 -15.87 -4.78 22.78
CA SER A 176 -16.87 -5.72 22.25
C SER A 176 -18.06 -5.02 21.59
N LYS A 177 -18.06 -3.68 21.55
CA LYS A 177 -19.19 -2.88 21.06
C LYS A 177 -18.89 -2.28 19.69
N ILE A 178 -19.86 -2.45 18.79
CA ILE A 178 -19.86 -1.85 17.45
C ILE A 178 -20.84 -0.67 17.53
N ASP A 179 -20.35 0.47 18.01
CA ASP A 179 -21.19 1.66 18.24
C ASP A 179 -21.32 2.54 16.98
N CYS A 180 -20.46 2.35 15.98
CA CYS A 180 -20.44 3.13 14.75
C CYS A 180 -21.37 2.62 13.64
N LEU A 181 -22.06 1.49 13.84
CA LEU A 181 -23.06 0.95 12.90
C LEU A 181 -24.36 0.59 13.63
N PRO A 182 -25.53 0.89 13.05
CA PRO A 182 -26.81 0.44 13.62
C PRO A 182 -26.91 -1.08 13.72
N ALA A 183 -27.66 -1.56 14.73
CA ALA A 183 -27.80 -2.98 15.03
C ALA A 183 -28.26 -3.81 13.83
N ARG A 184 -29.25 -3.30 13.07
CA ARG A 184 -29.77 -3.96 11.86
C ARG A 184 -28.70 -4.18 10.79
N VAL A 185 -27.86 -3.17 10.54
CA VAL A 185 -26.73 -3.28 9.58
C VAL A 185 -25.71 -4.28 10.10
N THR A 186 -25.38 -4.20 11.39
CA THR A 186 -24.46 -5.13 12.05
C THR A 186 -24.91 -6.58 11.92
N GLU A 187 -26.20 -6.87 12.10
CA GLU A 187 -26.79 -8.21 11.92
C GLU A 187 -26.70 -8.69 10.47
N GLN A 188 -26.99 -7.81 9.49
CA GLN A 188 -26.88 -8.14 8.07
C GLN A 188 -25.43 -8.46 7.68
N LEU A 189 -24.46 -7.68 8.16
CA LEU A 189 -23.04 -7.94 7.93
C LEU A 189 -22.60 -9.26 8.56
N ARG A 190 -23.04 -9.57 9.78
CA ARG A 190 -22.80 -10.89 10.41
C ARG A 190 -23.36 -12.02 9.56
N GLY A 191 -24.57 -11.87 9.03
CA GLY A 191 -25.19 -12.84 8.14
C GLY A 191 -24.39 -13.07 6.85
N ALA A 192 -23.87 -12.00 6.25
CA ALA A 192 -23.02 -12.09 5.06
C ALA A 192 -21.66 -12.76 5.37
N LEU A 193 -21.02 -12.38 6.48
CA LEU A 193 -19.73 -12.93 6.89
C LEU A 193 -19.80 -14.39 7.36
N ALA A 194 -20.95 -14.83 7.87
CA ALA A 194 -21.18 -16.24 8.18
C ALA A 194 -21.17 -17.14 6.92
N LYS A 195 -21.45 -16.56 5.75
CA LYS A 195 -21.45 -17.26 4.46
C LYS A 195 -20.12 -17.15 3.74
N ARG A 196 -19.44 -16.01 3.88
CA ARG A 196 -18.18 -15.74 3.19
C ARG A 196 -17.19 -15.00 4.10
N GLN A 197 -16.05 -15.64 4.36
CA GLN A 197 -15.02 -15.15 5.27
C GLN A 197 -13.85 -14.46 4.54
N THR A 198 -13.73 -14.64 3.22
CA THR A 198 -12.73 -14.00 2.35
C THR A 198 -13.42 -13.15 1.29
N GLY A 199 -12.75 -12.11 0.81
CA GLY A 199 -13.32 -11.14 -0.14
C GLY A 199 -13.17 -9.72 0.36
N ILE A 200 -14.17 -8.87 0.11
CA ILE A 200 -14.09 -7.44 0.40
C ILE A 200 -15.29 -6.95 1.21
N LEU A 201 -15.00 -6.30 2.34
CA LEU A 201 -15.93 -5.43 3.05
C LEU A 201 -15.53 -3.98 2.76
N ALA A 202 -16.40 -3.24 2.08
CA ALA A 202 -16.16 -1.84 1.77
C ALA A 202 -16.94 -0.93 2.72
N PHE A 203 -16.25 0.03 3.31
CA PHE A 203 -16.78 1.03 4.22
C PHE A 203 -16.48 2.43 3.72
N GLY A 204 -17.52 3.25 3.60
CA GLY A 204 -17.45 4.62 3.14
C GLY A 204 -18.01 5.57 4.16
N SER A 205 -17.44 6.76 4.23
CA SER A 205 -18.01 7.86 5.01
C SER A 205 -18.07 9.13 4.18
N MET A 206 -19.19 9.85 4.32
CA MET A 206 -19.34 11.21 3.79
C MET A 206 -18.74 12.28 4.74
N ALA A 207 -18.25 11.88 5.91
CA ALA A 207 -17.66 12.80 6.88
C ALA A 207 -16.38 13.45 6.32
N ASP A 208 -16.25 14.76 6.55
CA ASP A 208 -15.08 15.55 6.16
C ASP A 208 -13.99 15.46 7.23
N VAL A 209 -13.33 14.30 7.30
CA VAL A 209 -12.26 13.98 8.25
C VAL A 209 -11.02 13.46 7.52
N GLU A 210 -9.84 13.48 8.14
CA GLU A 210 -8.58 13.10 7.47
C GLU A 210 -8.55 11.62 7.04
N ASN A 211 -9.08 10.71 7.87
CA ASN A 211 -9.12 9.26 7.60
C ASN A 211 -10.58 8.74 7.55
N PRO A 212 -11.32 9.09 6.49
CA PRO A 212 -12.73 8.79 6.33
C PRO A 212 -12.98 7.28 6.24
N GLY A 213 -14.04 6.81 6.91
CA GLY A 213 -14.40 5.38 6.96
C GLY A 213 -13.58 4.56 7.96
N THR A 214 -12.56 5.14 8.61
CA THR A 214 -11.71 4.39 9.56
C THR A 214 -12.45 4.02 10.85
N ASP A 215 -13.41 4.84 11.29
CA ASP A 215 -14.31 4.47 12.39
C ASP A 215 -15.15 3.22 12.04
N LEU A 216 -15.55 3.08 10.77
CA LEU A 216 -16.25 1.89 10.28
C LEU A 216 -15.30 0.69 10.14
N ALA A 217 -14.01 0.92 9.86
CA ALA A 217 -13.01 -0.12 9.91
C ALA A 217 -12.95 -0.79 11.28
N VAL A 218 -13.20 -0.06 12.37
CA VAL A 218 -13.32 -0.64 13.72
C VAL A 218 -14.46 -1.67 13.78
N ALA A 219 -15.63 -1.36 13.21
CA ALA A 219 -16.73 -2.33 13.12
C ALA A 219 -16.31 -3.56 12.30
N GLY A 220 -15.70 -3.33 11.13
CA GLY A 220 -15.16 -4.39 10.29
C GLY A 220 -14.20 -5.30 11.06
N LEU A 221 -13.29 -4.72 11.85
CA LEU A 221 -12.34 -5.46 12.66
C LEU A 221 -13.02 -6.30 13.75
N LEU A 222 -13.99 -5.71 14.45
CA LEU A 222 -14.71 -6.41 15.52
C LEU A 222 -15.55 -7.57 14.99
N LEU A 223 -16.20 -7.39 13.84
CA LEU A 223 -16.98 -8.44 13.18
C LEU A 223 -16.12 -9.61 12.73
N THR A 224 -14.82 -9.39 12.50
CA THR A 224 -13.93 -10.32 11.83
C THR A 224 -12.76 -10.78 12.70
N ASP A 225 -12.78 -10.46 14.01
CA ASP A 225 -11.69 -10.79 14.95
C ASP A 225 -11.32 -12.29 14.96
N HIS A 226 -12.35 -13.13 14.82
CA HIS A 226 -12.22 -14.59 14.76
C HIS A 226 -11.48 -15.11 13.52
N LEU A 227 -11.27 -14.29 12.49
CA LEU A 227 -10.60 -14.67 11.24
C LEU A 227 -9.08 -14.50 11.28
N GLY A 228 -8.50 -14.13 12.43
CA GLY A 228 -7.05 -14.07 12.63
C GLY A 228 -6.50 -12.63 12.68
N PRO A 229 -5.16 -12.46 12.58
CA PRO A 229 -4.51 -11.17 12.73
C PRO A 229 -4.81 -10.23 11.56
N ALA A 230 -4.87 -8.94 11.87
CA ALA A 230 -5.08 -7.88 10.89
C ALA A 230 -3.86 -6.95 10.80
N ALA A 231 -3.64 -6.40 9.62
CA ALA A 231 -2.68 -5.34 9.36
C ALA A 231 -3.37 -4.18 8.65
N ARG A 232 -2.80 -2.99 8.77
CA ARG A 232 -3.18 -1.84 7.96
C ARG A 232 -2.09 -1.60 6.91
N ILE A 233 -2.52 -1.27 5.70
CA ILE A 233 -1.62 -1.06 4.57
C ILE A 233 -1.43 0.43 4.35
N MET A 234 -0.20 0.85 4.14
CA MET A 234 0.12 2.22 3.78
C MET A 234 -0.32 2.48 2.33
N PRO A 235 -1.31 3.36 2.10
CA PRO A 235 -1.84 3.52 0.77
C PRO A 235 -0.88 4.25 -0.18
N ARG A 236 -0.20 5.27 0.35
CA ARG A 236 0.76 6.10 -0.37
C ARG A 236 1.62 6.91 0.58
N HIS A 237 2.76 7.41 0.13
CA HIS A 237 3.52 8.43 0.84
C HIS A 237 2.78 9.78 0.84
N ARG A 238 2.99 10.51 1.93
CA ARG A 238 2.47 11.87 2.14
C ARG A 238 3.58 12.74 2.69
N SER A 239 3.46 14.05 2.48
CA SER A 239 4.36 15.04 3.09
C SER A 239 4.37 15.01 4.62
N THR A 240 3.37 14.42 5.26
CA THR A 240 3.32 14.26 6.72
C THR A 240 2.72 12.91 7.09
N MET A 241 3.57 12.02 7.58
CA MET A 241 3.19 10.66 7.98
C MET A 241 2.24 10.62 9.18
N SER A 242 2.30 11.62 10.07
CA SER A 242 1.43 11.69 11.27
C SER A 242 -0.06 11.75 10.93
N LYS A 243 -0.42 12.06 9.68
CA LYS A 243 -1.82 11.99 9.21
C LYS A 243 -2.37 10.56 9.26
N PHE A 244 -1.53 9.54 9.08
CA PHE A 244 -1.93 8.13 9.18
C PHE A 244 -2.11 7.66 10.64
N ASP A 245 -1.63 8.44 11.60
CA ASP A 245 -1.82 8.18 13.03
C ASP A 245 -3.13 8.79 13.58
N LEU A 246 -3.80 9.65 12.80
CA LEU A 246 -5.09 10.25 13.15
C LEU A 246 -6.24 9.26 12.92
N VAL A 247 -6.18 8.12 13.61
CA VAL A 247 -7.14 7.01 13.51
C VAL A 247 -7.56 6.54 14.91
N PRO A 248 -8.70 5.84 15.05
CA PRO A 248 -9.10 5.24 16.33
C PRO A 248 -8.01 4.32 16.89
N GLU A 249 -7.89 4.27 18.23
CA GLU A 249 -6.82 3.52 18.91
C GLU A 249 -6.75 2.05 18.47
N SER A 250 -7.89 1.39 18.28
CA SER A 250 -7.94 -0.01 17.83
C SER A 250 -7.31 -0.22 16.45
N ILE A 251 -7.37 0.79 15.58
CA ILE A 251 -6.67 0.82 14.30
C ILE A 251 -5.22 1.20 14.55
N GLY A 252 -5.02 2.25 15.37
CA GLY A 252 -3.79 2.75 15.99
C GLY A 252 -2.75 1.67 16.29
N GLN A 253 -3.24 0.59 16.88
CA GLN A 253 -2.43 -0.51 17.40
C GLN A 253 -2.03 -1.57 16.37
N LEU A 254 -2.66 -1.63 15.20
CA LEU A 254 -2.33 -2.60 14.16
C LEU A 254 -0.97 -2.31 13.50
N PRO A 255 -0.23 -3.35 13.08
CA PRO A 255 1.00 -3.17 12.30
C PRO A 255 0.72 -2.41 11.01
N PHE A 256 1.59 -1.44 10.69
CA PHE A 256 1.50 -0.59 9.51
C PHE A 256 2.52 -1.03 8.47
N LEU A 257 2.04 -1.72 7.44
CA LEU A 257 2.87 -2.41 6.47
C LEU A 257 2.82 -1.69 5.12
N PRO A 258 3.90 -1.79 4.32
CA PRO A 258 3.99 -1.04 3.07
C PRO A 258 2.96 -1.49 2.03
N SER A 259 2.65 -2.79 1.95
CA SER A 259 1.80 -3.34 0.87
C SER A 259 1.02 -4.58 1.28
N LEU A 260 0.03 -4.94 0.46
CA LEU A 260 -0.67 -6.22 0.54
C LEU A 260 0.28 -7.42 0.42
N GLU A 261 1.28 -7.34 -0.47
CA GLU A 261 2.32 -8.36 -0.67
C GLU A 261 3.07 -8.64 0.64
N SER A 262 3.58 -7.58 1.28
CA SER A 262 4.33 -7.68 2.54
C SER A 262 3.46 -8.27 3.65
N ALA A 263 2.23 -7.76 3.81
CA ALA A 263 1.31 -8.25 4.82
C ALA A 263 0.94 -9.73 4.62
N TYR A 264 0.68 -10.13 3.37
CA TYR A 264 0.34 -11.51 3.03
C TYR A 264 1.52 -12.46 3.30
N ALA A 265 2.74 -12.07 2.91
CA ALA A 265 3.97 -12.83 3.10
C ALA A 265 4.33 -12.97 4.59
N GLN A 266 4.00 -11.98 5.42
CA GLN A 266 4.10 -12.05 6.89
C GLN A 266 3.10 -13.05 7.51
N GLY A 267 1.99 -13.35 6.82
CA GLY A 267 0.95 -14.27 7.29
C GLY A 267 -0.32 -13.59 7.79
N TYR A 268 -0.47 -12.27 7.63
CA TYR A 268 -1.75 -11.59 7.87
C TYR A 268 -2.77 -12.01 6.78
N ARG A 269 -4.05 -12.06 7.16
CA ARG A 269 -5.16 -12.43 6.24
C ARG A 269 -6.32 -11.44 6.27
N ARG A 270 -6.18 -10.36 7.02
CA ARG A 270 -7.15 -9.27 7.10
C ARG A 270 -6.41 -7.96 6.92
N PHE A 271 -6.81 -7.19 5.92
CA PHE A 271 -6.08 -5.99 5.51
C PHE A 271 -7.01 -4.79 5.53
N ILE A 272 -6.64 -3.74 6.27
CA ILE A 272 -7.28 -2.43 6.12
C ILE A 272 -6.57 -1.69 5.00
N ILE A 273 -7.32 -1.31 3.98
CA ILE A 273 -6.81 -0.68 2.77
C ILE A 273 -7.62 0.57 2.42
N ASP A 274 -7.03 1.46 1.63
CA ASP A 274 -7.77 2.49 0.90
C ASP A 274 -7.94 2.02 -0.56
N PRO A 275 -9.17 1.74 -1.02
CA PRO A 275 -9.41 1.19 -2.35
C PRO A 275 -8.99 2.13 -3.49
N ARG A 276 -8.73 3.41 -3.21
CA ARG A 276 -8.20 4.35 -4.22
C ARG A 276 -6.74 4.05 -4.60
N TYR A 277 -6.00 3.36 -3.74
CA TYR A 277 -4.58 3.07 -3.91
C TYR A 277 -4.30 1.56 -4.03
N SER A 278 -5.06 0.72 -3.32
CA SER A 278 -5.07 -0.73 -3.53
C SER A 278 -5.89 -1.10 -4.76
N LYS A 279 -5.29 -0.98 -5.95
CA LYS A 279 -5.97 -1.24 -7.22
C LYS A 279 -6.58 -2.65 -7.25
N PRO A 280 -7.74 -2.84 -7.92
CA PRO A 280 -8.37 -4.17 -7.99
C PRO A 280 -7.49 -5.24 -8.64
N ASP A 281 -6.54 -4.86 -9.49
CA ASP A 281 -5.56 -5.79 -10.08
C ASP A 281 -4.70 -6.44 -8.98
N VAL A 282 -4.18 -5.63 -8.05
CA VAL A 282 -3.38 -6.09 -6.90
C VAL A 282 -4.28 -6.89 -5.95
N SER A 283 -5.41 -6.30 -5.55
CA SER A 283 -6.38 -6.93 -4.63
C SER A 283 -6.83 -8.32 -5.12
N SER A 284 -6.93 -8.52 -6.44
CA SER A 284 -7.38 -9.78 -7.02
C SER A 284 -6.50 -11.00 -6.68
N GLY A 285 -5.21 -10.78 -6.38
CA GLY A 285 -4.31 -11.83 -5.92
C GLY A 285 -4.63 -12.36 -4.53
N TYR A 286 -5.36 -11.57 -3.72
CA TYR A 286 -5.52 -11.83 -2.28
C TYR A 286 -6.96 -12.12 -1.86
N VAL A 287 -7.97 -11.58 -2.55
CA VAL A 287 -9.40 -11.66 -2.14
C VAL A 287 -9.95 -13.08 -1.95
N HIS A 288 -9.29 -14.11 -2.50
CA HIS A 288 -9.74 -15.50 -2.33
C HIS A 288 -9.24 -16.13 -1.02
N ASP A 289 -8.11 -15.67 -0.47
CA ASP A 289 -7.52 -16.17 0.78
C ASP A 289 -7.60 -15.14 1.93
N CYS A 290 -7.87 -13.88 1.61
CA CYS A 290 -7.85 -12.76 2.56
C CYS A 290 -9.18 -12.02 2.60
N LEU A 291 -9.37 -11.27 3.69
CA LEU A 291 -10.44 -10.30 3.85
C LEU A 291 -9.89 -8.88 3.74
N LEU A 292 -10.31 -8.17 2.70
CA LEU A 292 -10.01 -6.75 2.52
C LEU A 292 -11.08 -5.92 3.21
N ILE A 293 -10.68 -5.06 4.13
CA ILE A 293 -11.51 -4.06 4.80
C ILE A 293 -11.17 -2.72 4.14
N ALA A 294 -11.86 -2.42 3.05
CA ALA A 294 -11.62 -1.23 2.24
C ALA A 294 -12.31 -0.02 2.87
N CYS A 295 -11.59 1.07 3.12
CA CYS A 295 -12.11 2.26 3.80
C CYS A 295 -11.77 3.52 3.02
N SER A 296 -12.77 4.37 2.74
CA SER A 296 -12.53 5.62 2.03
C SER A 296 -13.59 6.71 2.29
N PHE A 297 -13.30 7.92 1.82
CA PHE A 297 -14.33 8.95 1.66
C PHE A 297 -15.09 8.68 0.38
N THR A 298 -16.40 8.60 0.47
CA THR A 298 -17.25 8.37 -0.70
C THR A 298 -18.64 8.95 -0.44
N LEU A 299 -19.35 9.22 -1.53
CA LEU A 299 -20.68 9.83 -1.47
C LEU A 299 -21.81 8.81 -1.63
N SER A 300 -21.51 7.60 -2.10
CA SER A 300 -22.50 6.55 -2.35
C SER A 300 -21.87 5.16 -2.38
N VAL A 301 -22.69 4.13 -2.15
CA VAL A 301 -22.23 2.73 -2.22
C VAL A 301 -21.76 2.35 -3.62
N ASP A 302 -22.42 2.83 -4.67
CA ASP A 302 -22.03 2.58 -6.06
C ASP A 302 -20.63 3.15 -6.36
N GLN A 303 -20.34 4.39 -5.96
CA GLN A 303 -19.01 4.97 -6.12
C GLN A 303 -17.93 4.19 -5.37
N LEU A 304 -18.20 3.83 -4.11
CA LEU A 304 -17.30 3.01 -3.31
C LEU A 304 -17.02 1.66 -3.96
N ALA A 305 -18.07 1.00 -4.45
CA ALA A 305 -17.95 -0.27 -5.13
C ALA A 305 -17.07 -0.14 -6.38
N MET A 306 -17.24 0.91 -7.20
CA MET A 306 -16.42 1.10 -8.40
C MET A 306 -14.93 1.20 -8.07
N TRP A 307 -14.53 1.98 -7.06
CA TRP A 307 -13.10 2.03 -6.67
C TRP A 307 -12.58 0.69 -6.15
N THR A 308 -13.45 -0.11 -5.56
CA THR A 308 -13.07 -1.36 -4.90
C THR A 308 -13.02 -2.54 -5.86
N VAL A 309 -13.88 -2.56 -6.88
CA VAL A 309 -14.10 -3.77 -7.69
C VAL A 309 -13.84 -3.61 -9.18
N ASP A 310 -13.82 -2.39 -9.68
CA ASP A 310 -13.71 -2.09 -11.10
C ASP A 310 -12.27 -1.71 -11.48
N SER A 311 -11.74 -2.37 -12.51
CA SER A 311 -10.42 -2.07 -13.05
C SER A 311 -10.49 -2.06 -14.58
N PRO A 312 -10.17 -0.93 -15.24
CA PRO A 312 -10.20 -0.84 -16.70
C PRO A 312 -9.15 -1.73 -17.38
N ARG A 313 -8.18 -2.25 -16.63
CA ARG A 313 -7.17 -3.19 -17.13
C ARG A 313 -7.62 -4.65 -17.05
N ARG A 314 -8.71 -4.94 -16.33
CA ARG A 314 -9.13 -6.30 -16.03
C ARG A 314 -10.29 -6.75 -16.90
N LYS A 315 -10.27 -8.03 -17.30
CA LYS A 315 -11.36 -8.65 -18.08
C LYS A 315 -12.55 -9.09 -17.20
N LYS A 316 -12.40 -9.11 -15.88
CA LYS A 316 -13.42 -9.58 -14.91
C LYS A 316 -13.37 -8.73 -13.65
N SER A 317 -14.51 -8.15 -13.29
CA SER A 317 -14.72 -7.38 -12.07
C SER A 317 -14.50 -8.22 -10.80
N LEU A 318 -14.08 -7.56 -9.72
CA LEU A 318 -14.06 -8.15 -8.37
C LEU A 318 -15.42 -8.10 -7.65
N LEU A 319 -16.49 -7.67 -8.33
CA LEU A 319 -17.82 -7.60 -7.75
C LEU A 319 -18.27 -8.92 -7.10
N PRO A 320 -17.99 -10.12 -7.67
CA PRO A 320 -18.33 -11.38 -7.01
C PRO A 320 -17.62 -11.58 -5.66
N SER A 321 -16.52 -10.87 -5.39
CA SER A 321 -15.78 -10.90 -4.13
C SER A 321 -16.24 -9.83 -3.13
N LEU A 322 -17.08 -8.87 -3.54
CA LEU A 322 -17.63 -7.84 -2.65
C LEU A 322 -18.71 -8.45 -1.76
N ILE A 323 -18.38 -8.67 -0.49
CA ILE A 323 -19.28 -9.22 0.54
C ILE A 323 -20.35 -8.19 0.88
N ALA A 324 -19.92 -6.96 1.14
CA ALA A 324 -20.80 -5.85 1.48
C ALA A 324 -20.13 -4.51 1.18
N ALA A 325 -20.94 -3.50 0.91
CA ALA A 325 -20.53 -2.11 0.87
C ALA A 325 -21.49 -1.28 1.73
N VAL A 326 -20.93 -0.49 2.63
CA VAL A 326 -21.68 0.35 3.58
C VAL A 326 -21.16 1.77 3.47
N VAL A 327 -22.04 2.73 3.22
CA VAL A 327 -21.69 4.15 3.31
C VAL A 327 -22.53 4.80 4.39
N VAL A 328 -21.88 5.53 5.29
CA VAL A 328 -22.57 6.29 6.34
C VAL A 328 -22.43 7.79 6.10
N ALA A 329 -23.53 8.49 6.38
CA ALA A 329 -23.58 9.94 6.35
C ALA A 329 -24.06 10.44 7.71
N PRO A 330 -23.16 10.98 8.56
CA PRO A 330 -23.58 11.59 9.81
C PRO A 330 -24.49 12.80 9.53
N LEU A 331 -25.57 12.95 10.29
CA LEU A 331 -26.45 14.11 10.17
C LEU A 331 -26.17 15.09 11.32
N PRO A 332 -25.87 16.37 11.01
CA PRO A 332 -25.58 17.36 12.05
C PRO A 332 -26.83 17.80 12.82
N VAL A 333 -28.01 17.62 12.24
CA VAL A 333 -29.31 18.06 12.78
C VAL A 333 -29.85 17.16 13.90
N ALA A 334 -29.24 16.00 14.12
CA ALA A 334 -29.55 15.14 15.24
C ALA A 334 -28.31 14.32 15.60
N GLU A 335 -27.66 14.68 16.71
CA GLU A 335 -26.71 13.80 17.39
C GLU A 335 -27.38 12.42 17.51
N ASP A 336 -26.70 11.36 17.04
CA ASP A 336 -27.17 9.97 16.94
C ASP A 336 -27.98 9.57 15.68
N LYS A 337 -28.26 10.47 14.74
CA LYS A 337 -28.81 10.07 13.43
C LYS A 337 -27.72 10.03 12.37
N MET A 338 -27.57 8.85 11.77
CA MET A 338 -26.81 8.65 10.54
C MET A 338 -27.72 8.09 9.47
N LEU A 339 -27.50 8.51 8.24
CA LEU A 339 -28.06 7.84 7.08
C LEU A 339 -27.12 6.74 6.63
N ILE A 340 -27.70 5.70 6.05
CA ILE A 340 -26.98 4.51 5.62
C ILE A 340 -27.32 4.21 4.17
N ASP A 341 -26.30 3.95 3.38
CA ASP A 341 -26.43 3.25 2.12
C ASP A 341 -25.80 1.86 2.27
N LEU A 342 -26.52 0.80 1.92
CA LEU A 342 -26.10 -0.58 2.17
C LEU A 342 -26.31 -1.46 0.95
N TYR A 343 -25.25 -2.13 0.54
CA TYR A 343 -25.28 -3.25 -0.39
C TYR A 343 -24.73 -4.51 0.29
N ILE A 344 -25.39 -5.64 0.08
CA ILE A 344 -24.90 -6.97 0.45
C ILE A 344 -24.77 -7.78 -0.84
N GLY A 345 -23.57 -8.33 -1.08
CA GLY A 345 -23.27 -9.11 -2.27
C GLY A 345 -24.13 -10.37 -2.35
N PRO A 346 -24.79 -10.64 -3.49
CA PRO A 346 -25.46 -11.92 -3.69
C PRO A 346 -24.43 -13.05 -3.82
N GLU A 347 -24.82 -14.26 -3.41
CA GLU A 347 -23.94 -15.45 -3.41
C GLU A 347 -23.43 -15.77 -4.82
N ASP A 348 -24.32 -15.69 -5.82
CA ASP A 348 -24.02 -15.95 -7.22
C ASP A 348 -24.10 -14.65 -8.04
N THR A 349 -22.95 -13.99 -8.22
CA THR A 349 -22.84 -12.80 -9.08
C THR A 349 -21.95 -13.13 -10.27
N SER A 350 -22.50 -12.98 -11.48
CA SER A 350 -21.78 -13.10 -12.75
C SER A 350 -22.18 -11.93 -13.64
N LEU A 351 -21.24 -11.04 -13.93
CA LEU A 351 -21.43 -9.94 -14.88
C LEU A 351 -20.52 -10.10 -16.09
N ALA A 352 -20.96 -9.59 -17.23
CA ALA A 352 -20.25 -9.63 -18.49
C ALA A 352 -19.38 -8.37 -18.72
N GLY A 353 -19.62 -7.25 -18.03
CA GLY A 353 -18.79 -6.03 -18.15
C GLY A 353 -18.95 -4.95 -17.06
N ASP A 354 -18.17 -3.87 -17.17
CA ASP A 354 -17.95 -2.86 -16.11
C ASP A 354 -19.11 -1.88 -15.93
N ALA A 355 -19.72 -1.41 -17.03
CA ALA A 355 -20.93 -0.57 -16.98
C ALA A 355 -22.11 -1.31 -16.30
N GLU A 356 -22.09 -2.64 -16.31
CA GLU A 356 -23.07 -3.46 -15.60
C GLU A 356 -22.81 -3.43 -14.09
N CYS A 357 -21.58 -3.20 -13.62
CA CYS A 357 -21.25 -3.22 -12.18
C CYS A 357 -21.90 -2.05 -11.44
N TYR A 358 -21.83 -0.83 -11.99
CA TYR A 358 -22.45 0.35 -11.39
C TYR A 358 -23.96 0.16 -11.20
N GLU A 359 -24.65 -0.16 -12.31
CA GLU A 359 -26.11 -0.37 -12.30
C GLU A 359 -26.51 -1.57 -11.45
N PHE A 360 -25.72 -2.65 -11.47
CA PHE A 360 -25.96 -3.81 -10.63
C PHE A 360 -25.91 -3.46 -9.15
N VAL A 361 -24.83 -2.82 -8.69
CA VAL A 361 -24.70 -2.42 -7.28
C VAL A 361 -25.85 -1.50 -6.90
N ARG A 362 -26.13 -0.47 -7.71
CA ARG A 362 -27.20 0.50 -7.49
C ARG A 362 -28.58 -0.17 -7.34
N ALA A 363 -28.88 -1.16 -8.18
CA ALA A 363 -30.14 -1.89 -8.16
C ALA A 363 -30.29 -2.79 -6.93
N HIS A 364 -29.19 -3.32 -6.39
CA HIS A 364 -29.16 -4.28 -5.28
C HIS A 364 -28.87 -3.65 -3.91
N ARG A 365 -28.91 -2.32 -3.79
CA ARG A 365 -28.84 -1.63 -2.50
C ARG A 365 -30.09 -1.95 -1.68
N ILE A 366 -29.89 -2.41 -0.44
CA ILE A 366 -30.92 -2.80 0.53
C ILE A 366 -31.42 -1.59 1.31
N GLU A 367 -30.51 -0.74 1.76
CA GLU A 367 -30.81 0.54 2.39
C GLU A 367 -30.27 1.62 1.47
N ARG A 368 -31.04 2.68 1.23
CA ARG A 368 -30.67 3.75 0.32
C ARG A 368 -30.68 5.08 1.05
N ILE A 369 -29.56 5.78 0.97
CA ILE A 369 -29.38 7.06 1.65
C ILE A 369 -30.37 8.12 1.12
N GLU A 370 -30.70 8.07 -0.17
CA GLU A 370 -31.61 9.00 -0.83
C GLU A 370 -33.05 8.84 -0.31
N GLU A 371 -33.49 7.60 -0.09
CA GLU A 371 -34.82 7.28 0.44
C GLU A 371 -34.96 7.69 1.91
N GLN A 372 -33.90 7.48 2.71
CA GLN A 372 -33.87 7.93 4.10
C GLN A 372 -33.83 9.46 4.20
N PHE A 373 -33.07 10.13 3.34
CA PHE A 373 -33.01 11.59 3.29
C PHE A 373 -34.37 12.19 2.89
N ALA A 374 -35.00 11.69 1.83
CA ALA A 374 -36.33 12.13 1.39
C ALA A 374 -37.36 12.03 2.52
N ARG A 375 -37.34 10.92 3.28
CA ARG A 375 -38.21 10.75 4.45
C ARG A 375 -37.96 11.77 5.55
N LEU A 376 -36.72 12.19 5.79
CA LEU A 376 -36.42 13.24 6.76
C LEU A 376 -36.91 14.61 6.31
N VAL A 377 -36.88 14.89 5.01
CA VAL A 377 -37.46 16.10 4.41
C VAL A 377 -38.98 16.07 4.55
N GLU A 378 -39.64 14.96 4.21
CA GLU A 378 -41.10 14.79 4.37
C GLU A 378 -41.57 14.96 5.83
N LEU A 379 -40.77 14.50 6.79
CA LEU A 379 -41.03 14.65 8.22
C LEU A 379 -40.70 16.06 8.76
N GLY A 380 -40.19 16.97 7.93
CA GLY A 380 -39.78 18.32 8.32
C GLY A 380 -38.58 18.35 9.28
N VAL A 381 -37.79 17.26 9.35
CA VAL A 381 -36.57 17.19 10.16
C VAL A 381 -35.41 17.88 9.46
N VAL A 382 -35.38 17.82 8.13
CA VAL A 382 -34.42 18.53 7.28
C VAL A 382 -35.18 19.51 6.39
N ASP A 383 -34.76 20.76 6.40
CA ASP A 383 -35.23 21.77 5.45
C ASP A 383 -34.39 21.66 4.16
N LEU A 384 -35.05 21.33 3.05
CA LEU A 384 -34.39 21.11 1.76
C LEU A 384 -33.79 22.41 1.19
N GLU A 385 -34.44 23.55 1.38
CA GLU A 385 -33.93 24.84 0.89
C GLU A 385 -32.66 25.22 1.65
N ALA A 386 -32.71 25.15 2.99
CA ALA A 386 -31.55 25.41 3.84
C ALA A 386 -30.40 24.42 3.60
N ALA A 387 -30.70 23.14 3.33
CA ALA A 387 -29.71 22.12 3.01
C ALA A 387 -29.02 22.36 1.66
N GLY A 388 -29.69 23.03 0.72
CA GLY A 388 -29.16 23.34 -0.63
C GLY A 388 -28.33 24.62 -0.72
N GLU A 389 -28.35 25.48 0.29
CA GLU A 389 -27.73 26.82 0.22
C GLU A 389 -26.20 26.79 0.01
N PRO A 390 -25.68 27.54 -0.99
CA PRO A 390 -24.25 27.74 -1.15
C PRO A 390 -23.67 28.50 0.07
N GLY A 391 -22.88 27.81 0.89
CA GLY A 391 -22.28 28.38 2.11
C GLY A 391 -22.79 27.77 3.42
N GLY A 392 -23.80 26.90 3.35
CA GLY A 392 -24.19 26.05 4.47
C GLY A 392 -23.02 25.17 4.95
N SER A 393 -22.91 24.99 6.27
CA SER A 393 -21.77 24.37 6.93
C SER A 393 -21.59 22.87 6.62
N ASP A 394 -22.61 22.19 6.08
CA ASP A 394 -22.54 20.75 5.84
C ASP A 394 -22.47 20.38 4.35
N ARG A 395 -21.37 19.73 3.96
CA ARG A 395 -21.13 19.23 2.60
C ARG A 395 -21.99 18.01 2.26
N THR A 396 -22.32 17.19 3.26
CA THR A 396 -23.15 15.98 3.15
C THR A 396 -24.59 16.35 2.81
N LEU A 397 -25.19 17.27 3.57
CA LEU A 397 -26.56 17.74 3.33
C LEU A 397 -26.71 18.39 1.95
N ARG A 398 -25.73 19.20 1.53
CA ARG A 398 -25.71 19.81 0.19
C ARG A 398 -25.62 18.78 -0.92
N PHE A 399 -24.85 17.71 -0.74
CA PHE A 399 -24.78 16.65 -1.73
C PHE A 399 -26.13 15.95 -1.87
N LEU A 400 -26.75 15.57 -0.74
CA LEU A 400 -28.03 14.87 -0.73
C LEU A 400 -29.18 15.75 -1.26
N ALA A 401 -29.20 17.03 -0.90
CA ALA A 401 -30.21 17.99 -1.38
C ALA A 401 -30.10 18.28 -2.89
N ARG A 402 -28.93 18.09 -3.51
CA ARG A 402 -28.77 18.19 -4.97
C ARG A 402 -29.19 16.92 -5.72
N ALA A 403 -29.19 15.79 -5.03
CA ALA A 403 -29.55 14.50 -5.58
C ALA A 403 -31.05 14.18 -5.43
N ALA A 404 -31.71 14.79 -4.44
CA ALA A 404 -33.16 14.84 -4.25
C ALA A 404 -33.80 15.88 -5.18
#